data_AF-A0A966MB38-F1
#
_entry.id   AF-A0A966MB38-F1
#
_cell.length_a   1.000
_cell.length_b   1.000
_cell.length_c   1.000
_cell.angle_alpha   90.00
_cell.angle_beta   90.00
_cell.angle_gamma   90.00
#
_symmetry.space_group_name_H-M   'P 1'
#
loop_
_entity.id
_entity.type
_entity.pdbx_description
1 polymer ?
#
loop_
_entity_poly.entity_id
_entity_poly.type
_entity_poly.pdbx_seq_one_letter_code
_entity_poly.pdbx_strand_id
1 'polypeptide(L)'
;NTIQYNWLLEIASEKASITAVGDDDQSIYGWRGAKVENVESFTKTFDTAEIIRLEQNYRSTNIILGAANALIENNTDRLGKNLWTDKLEGEQIILYQAFNEQDEARFVADILKDWMSKGEMYSDAAVLYRSNAQSRALEEALLRSSIPYRIYGGQRFYERMEIKNAIAYLKIIFNNSDNPAFERSISNPTRGVGEKTLAKIRSTATKYNISYIKASAKLINEGAISGRGGTGVKSYLEFIARCKEFIEENTLSDLMEEIIKTSGLVAYHAKEPGEKGKTRVENLEELVSATTNFEQSIREEKTNIEIAEQYLDMISLDSGDRQASEHDDAAQLMTLHSAKGLEFKLVLMTGLEETLFPHGRSMENPGQLQEERRLCYVGITRAMEKLYITHAESRRLHGSDTFNPPSRFIKEIPKDLINEIRPRAQTHIPYNRKDFKETKLEFEDEIGISLGQRVMHKSFGEGVVLNYEGSGEAARVQINFDQAGTKWLVMAYANLEKL
;
A
#
# COMPACT_ATOMS: atom_id res chain seq x y z
N ASN A 1 24.69 -11.30 10.91
CA ASN A 1 25.58 -10.12 10.71
C ASN A 1 27.00 -10.48 11.19
N THR A 2 28.00 -9.63 10.97
CA THR A 2 29.41 -9.94 11.34
C THR A 2 29.59 -10.14 12.84
N ILE A 3 28.90 -9.38 13.68
CA ILE A 3 29.01 -9.47 15.14
C ILE A 3 28.52 -10.83 15.64
N GLN A 4 27.34 -11.26 15.18
CA GLN A 4 26.78 -12.57 15.51
C GLN A 4 27.69 -13.71 15.04
N TYR A 5 28.29 -13.60 13.85
CA TYR A 5 29.21 -14.60 13.34
C TYR A 5 30.47 -14.71 14.20
N ASN A 6 31.11 -13.59 14.52
CA ASN A 6 32.29 -13.58 15.39
C ASN A 6 31.98 -14.13 16.78
N TRP A 7 30.80 -13.81 17.32
CA TRP A 7 30.38 -14.35 18.61
C TRP A 7 30.21 -15.88 18.59
N LEU A 8 29.71 -16.46 17.48
CA LEU A 8 29.65 -17.91 17.32
C LEU A 8 31.05 -18.55 17.26
N LEU A 9 32.02 -17.88 16.64
CA LEU A 9 33.41 -18.37 16.59
C LEU A 9 34.06 -18.43 17.98
N GLU A 10 33.74 -17.50 18.87
CA GLU A 10 34.25 -17.53 20.26
C GLU A 10 33.62 -18.66 21.10
N ILE A 11 32.41 -19.10 20.74
CA ILE A 11 31.73 -20.23 21.40
C ILE A 11 32.27 -21.57 20.85
N ALA A 12 32.66 -21.59 19.58
CA ALA A 12 33.21 -22.77 18.91
C ALA A 12 34.47 -23.25 19.64
N SER A 13 34.46 -24.48 20.14
CA SER A 13 35.62 -25.06 20.81
C SER A 13 35.62 -26.58 20.67
N GLU A 14 36.71 -27.25 21.07
CA GLU A 14 36.77 -28.73 21.08
C GLU A 14 35.66 -29.38 21.92
N LYS A 15 35.04 -28.64 22.85
CA LYS A 15 33.94 -29.11 23.72
C LYS A 15 32.55 -28.71 23.24
N ALA A 16 32.44 -27.88 22.21
CA ALA A 16 31.17 -27.34 21.73
C ALA A 16 31.10 -27.45 20.20
N SER A 17 30.37 -28.45 19.72
CA SER A 17 30.07 -28.62 18.29
C SER A 17 29.01 -27.62 17.85
N ILE A 18 29.21 -27.01 16.68
CA ILE A 18 28.26 -26.07 16.09
C ILE A 18 27.54 -26.73 14.93
N THR A 19 26.21 -26.65 14.93
CA THR A 19 25.38 -26.98 13.77
C THR A 19 24.66 -25.71 13.32
N ALA A 20 24.86 -25.34 12.05
CA ALA A 20 24.22 -24.19 11.44
C ALA A 20 23.22 -24.66 10.37
N VAL A 21 22.02 -24.06 10.38
CA VAL A 21 20.98 -24.29 9.37
C VAL A 21 20.66 -22.95 8.74
N GLY A 22 20.63 -22.89 7.41
CA GLY A 22 20.40 -21.66 6.68
C GLY A 22 20.08 -21.90 5.22
N ASP A 23 19.51 -20.87 4.62
CA ASP A 23 19.15 -20.81 3.21
C ASP A 23 19.60 -19.44 2.67
N ASP A 24 20.57 -19.45 1.76
CA ASP A 24 21.13 -18.29 1.07
C ASP A 24 20.09 -17.54 0.22
N ASP A 25 19.20 -18.29 -0.43
CA ASP A 25 18.09 -17.76 -1.23
C ASP A 25 17.00 -17.10 -0.37
N GLN A 26 16.99 -17.34 0.95
CA GLN A 26 16.08 -16.68 1.91
C GLN A 26 16.75 -15.57 2.73
N SER A 27 17.95 -15.12 2.38
CA SER A 27 18.62 -14.01 3.06
C SER A 27 18.06 -12.64 2.61
N ILE A 28 17.15 -12.09 3.42
CA ILE A 28 16.36 -10.87 3.12
C ILE A 28 16.50 -9.75 4.18
N TYR A 29 17.56 -9.80 4.99
CA TYR A 29 17.83 -8.82 6.05
C TYR A 29 19.19 -8.11 5.83
N GLY A 30 19.61 -7.94 4.58
CA GLY A 30 20.86 -7.28 4.21
C GLY A 30 20.93 -5.86 4.75
N TRP A 31 19.81 -5.14 4.72
CA TRP A 31 19.66 -3.80 5.33
C TRP A 31 19.90 -3.76 6.86
N ARG A 32 19.77 -4.89 7.57
CA ARG A 32 20.14 -5.04 9.00
C ARG A 32 21.58 -5.54 9.19
N GLY A 33 22.37 -5.58 8.12
CA GLY A 33 23.74 -6.09 8.10
C GLY A 33 23.83 -7.62 8.04
N ALA A 34 22.79 -8.32 7.60
CA ALA A 34 22.92 -9.74 7.26
C ALA A 34 23.87 -9.90 6.07
N LYS A 35 24.71 -10.93 6.13
CA LYS A 35 25.76 -11.22 5.14
C LYS A 35 25.60 -12.67 4.70
N VAL A 36 25.30 -12.87 3.42
CA VAL A 36 25.16 -14.22 2.82
C VAL A 36 26.51 -14.94 2.85
N GLU A 37 27.59 -14.16 2.75
CA GLU A 37 28.98 -14.60 2.80
C GLU A 37 29.33 -15.31 4.11
N ASN A 38 28.55 -15.12 5.18
CA ASN A 38 28.76 -15.85 6.43
C ASN A 38 28.51 -17.36 6.26
N VAL A 39 27.61 -17.77 5.36
CA VAL A 39 27.34 -19.20 5.08
C VAL A 39 28.54 -19.82 4.36
N GLU A 40 29.08 -19.12 3.36
CA GLU A 40 30.31 -19.53 2.68
C GLU A 40 31.55 -19.48 3.59
N SER A 41 31.59 -18.50 4.49
CA SER A 41 32.70 -18.38 5.45
C SER A 41 32.67 -19.50 6.47
N PHE A 42 31.48 -20.01 6.82
CA PHE A 42 31.34 -21.13 7.76
C PHE A 42 32.02 -22.39 7.23
N THR A 43 31.82 -22.75 5.96
CA THR A 43 32.46 -23.92 5.35
C THR A 43 33.98 -23.76 5.25
N LYS A 44 34.47 -22.53 5.02
CA LYS A 44 35.92 -22.22 5.03
C LYS A 44 36.53 -22.24 6.43
N THR A 45 35.77 -21.84 7.44
CA THR A 45 36.27 -21.73 8.83
C THR A 45 36.27 -23.08 9.54
N PHE A 46 35.26 -23.92 9.26
CA PHE A 46 35.14 -25.27 9.79
C PHE A 46 35.34 -26.28 8.66
N ASP A 47 36.59 -26.49 8.25
CA ASP A 47 36.95 -27.36 7.11
C ASP A 47 36.55 -28.84 7.32
N THR A 48 36.24 -29.24 8.56
CA THR A 48 35.71 -30.56 8.93
C THR A 48 34.18 -30.63 8.96
N ALA A 49 33.47 -29.55 8.63
CA ALA A 49 32.02 -29.51 8.69
C ALA A 49 31.39 -30.37 7.59
N GLU A 50 30.48 -31.26 7.99
CA GLU A 50 29.64 -32.02 7.06
C GLU A 50 28.56 -31.12 6.46
N ILE A 51 28.45 -31.10 5.12
CA ILE A 51 27.44 -30.31 4.41
C ILE A 51 26.33 -31.26 3.95
N ILE A 52 25.15 -31.09 4.55
CA ILE A 52 23.94 -31.81 4.16
C ILE A 52 23.02 -30.84 3.40
N ARG A 53 22.64 -31.20 2.17
CA ARG A 53 21.71 -30.42 1.34
C ARG A 53 20.32 -31.05 1.40
N LEU A 54 19.34 -30.27 1.83
CA LEU A 54 17.93 -30.67 1.84
C LEU A 54 17.26 -30.09 0.60
N GLU A 55 17.10 -30.92 -0.44
CA GLU A 55 16.60 -30.48 -1.76
C GLU A 55 15.11 -30.79 -1.96
N GLN A 56 14.53 -31.64 -1.13
CA GLN A 56 13.11 -31.99 -1.22
C GLN A 56 12.26 -30.98 -0.44
N ASN A 57 11.35 -30.31 -1.14
CA ASN A 57 10.35 -29.40 -0.59
C ASN A 57 9.06 -30.17 -0.29
N TYR A 58 8.60 -30.10 0.95
CA TYR A 58 7.37 -30.76 1.42
C TYR A 58 6.18 -29.79 1.53
N ARG A 59 6.39 -28.49 1.29
CA ARG A 59 5.39 -27.43 1.49
C ARG A 59 4.57 -27.22 0.22
N SER A 60 5.22 -26.82 -0.85
CA SER A 60 4.60 -26.23 -2.04
C SER A 60 4.38 -27.26 -3.16
N THR A 61 3.42 -26.98 -4.03
CA THR A 61 3.20 -27.72 -5.28
C THR A 61 4.36 -27.52 -6.27
N ASN A 62 4.45 -28.40 -7.27
CA ASN A 62 5.47 -28.34 -8.32
C ASN A 62 5.42 -27.04 -9.14
N ILE A 63 4.23 -26.49 -9.42
CA ILE A 63 4.05 -25.24 -10.16
C ILE A 63 4.65 -24.06 -9.39
N ILE A 64 4.29 -23.94 -8.10
CA ILE A 64 4.79 -22.86 -7.22
C ILE A 64 6.31 -22.97 -7.06
N LEU A 65 6.81 -24.20 -6.85
CA LEU A 65 8.25 -24.42 -6.68
C LEU A 65 9.03 -24.17 -7.98
N GLY A 66 8.47 -24.55 -9.14
CA GLY A 66 9.04 -24.27 -10.45
C GLY A 66 9.18 -22.78 -10.71
N ALA A 67 8.13 -22.00 -10.38
CA ALA A 67 8.20 -20.54 -10.48
C ALA A 67 9.23 -19.93 -9.54
N ALA A 68 9.33 -20.43 -8.29
CA ALA A 68 10.32 -19.96 -7.33
C ALA A 68 11.76 -20.27 -7.78
N ASN A 69 12.02 -21.48 -8.29
CA ASN A 69 13.32 -21.89 -8.80
C ASN A 69 13.73 -21.04 -10.02
N ALA A 70 12.84 -20.88 -10.99
CA ALA A 70 13.11 -20.07 -12.19
C ALA A 70 13.39 -18.60 -11.85
N LEU A 71 12.66 -18.04 -10.88
CA LEU A 71 12.93 -16.71 -10.38
C LEU A 71 14.35 -16.64 -9.80
N ILE A 72 14.67 -17.46 -8.80
CA ILE A 72 15.92 -17.34 -8.04
C ILE A 72 17.17 -17.69 -8.85
N GLU A 73 17.05 -18.49 -9.91
CA GLU A 73 18.14 -18.78 -10.86
C GLU A 73 18.75 -17.51 -11.50
N ASN A 74 18.01 -16.40 -11.54
CA ASN A 74 18.51 -15.12 -12.03
C ASN A 74 19.49 -14.40 -11.06
N ASN A 75 19.71 -14.93 -9.85
CA ASN A 75 20.74 -14.43 -8.93
C ASN A 75 22.09 -15.11 -9.19
N THR A 76 23.17 -14.31 -9.23
CA THR A 76 24.52 -14.82 -9.48
C THR A 76 25.19 -15.39 -8.22
N ASP A 77 24.86 -14.84 -7.05
CA ASP A 77 25.57 -15.11 -5.79
C ASP A 77 24.80 -16.18 -4.99
N ARG A 78 24.80 -17.41 -5.52
CA ARG A 78 24.08 -18.57 -4.98
C ARG A 78 25.00 -19.76 -4.75
N LEU A 79 24.68 -20.56 -3.73
CA LEU A 79 25.37 -21.83 -3.43
C LEU A 79 24.94 -23.00 -4.35
N GLY A 80 24.00 -22.76 -5.26
CA GLY A 80 23.62 -23.70 -6.32
C GLY A 80 22.85 -24.92 -5.82
N LYS A 81 21.57 -24.73 -5.49
CA LYS A 81 20.63 -25.81 -5.14
C LYS A 81 19.36 -25.70 -5.99
N ASN A 82 18.80 -26.87 -6.32
CA ASN A 82 17.53 -26.99 -7.02
C ASN A 82 16.56 -27.76 -6.14
N LEU A 83 15.47 -27.10 -5.74
CA LEU A 83 14.45 -27.74 -4.92
C LEU A 83 13.49 -28.53 -5.82
N TRP A 84 13.08 -29.71 -5.37
CA TRP A 84 12.08 -30.55 -6.04
C TRP A 84 10.99 -30.99 -5.05
N THR A 85 9.84 -31.45 -5.53
CA THR A 85 8.70 -31.87 -4.69
C THR A 85 8.02 -33.11 -5.28
N ASP A 86 7.52 -33.99 -4.40
CA ASP A 86 6.72 -35.19 -4.75
C ASP A 86 5.21 -34.88 -4.89
N LYS A 87 4.77 -33.66 -4.55
CA LYS A 87 3.36 -33.28 -4.67
C LYS A 87 2.96 -33.16 -6.15
N LEU A 88 1.80 -33.73 -6.51
CA LEU A 88 1.19 -33.71 -7.85
C LEU A 88 1.03 -32.29 -8.42
N GLU A 89 0.78 -32.20 -9.74
CA GLU A 89 0.50 -30.95 -10.46
C GLU A 89 -0.48 -30.06 -9.69
N GLY A 90 0.03 -28.93 -9.20
CA GLY A 90 -0.77 -27.89 -8.56
C GLY A 90 -1.56 -27.05 -9.56
N GLU A 91 -2.41 -26.17 -9.05
CA GLU A 91 -3.05 -25.16 -9.90
C GLU A 91 -2.02 -24.17 -10.45
N GLN A 92 -2.27 -23.64 -11.64
CA GLN A 92 -1.45 -22.57 -12.22
C GLN A 92 -1.48 -21.31 -11.34
N ILE A 93 -0.38 -20.57 -11.33
CA ILE A 93 -0.29 -19.29 -10.63
C ILE A 93 -1.19 -18.30 -11.37
N ILE A 94 -2.12 -17.69 -10.66
CA ILE A 94 -3.04 -16.72 -11.26
C ILE A 94 -2.40 -15.34 -11.23
N LEU A 95 -2.26 -14.73 -12.41
CA LEU A 95 -1.81 -13.35 -12.56
C LEU A 95 -3.00 -12.45 -12.89
N TYR A 96 -3.31 -11.50 -12.00
CA TYR A 96 -4.38 -10.51 -12.21
C TYR A 96 -3.81 -9.12 -12.45
N GLN A 97 -4.28 -8.50 -13.54
CA GLN A 97 -3.98 -7.11 -13.90
C GLN A 97 -5.16 -6.23 -13.49
N ALA A 98 -4.98 -5.49 -12.39
CA ALA A 98 -5.96 -4.55 -11.87
C ALA A 98 -5.87 -3.20 -12.60
N PHE A 99 -7.00 -2.51 -12.70
CA PHE A 99 -6.99 -1.13 -13.22
C PHE A 99 -6.31 -0.16 -12.25
N ASN A 100 -6.63 -0.26 -10.96
CA ASN A 100 -6.02 0.53 -9.90
C ASN A 100 -5.90 -0.22 -8.57
N GLU A 101 -5.36 0.41 -7.52
CA GLU A 101 -5.18 -0.25 -6.22
C GLU A 101 -6.50 -0.62 -5.54
N GLN A 102 -7.58 0.11 -5.83
CA GLN A 102 -8.91 -0.20 -5.31
C GLN A 102 -9.50 -1.44 -5.98
N ASP A 103 -9.30 -1.58 -7.30
CA ASP A 103 -9.67 -2.77 -8.06
C ASP A 103 -8.87 -3.99 -7.60
N GLU A 104 -7.55 -3.83 -7.40
CA GLU A 104 -6.68 -4.87 -6.85
C GLU A 104 -7.17 -5.32 -5.47
N ALA A 105 -7.48 -4.38 -4.56
CA ALA A 105 -7.94 -4.71 -3.22
C ALA A 105 -9.33 -5.37 -3.21
N ARG A 106 -10.24 -4.98 -4.11
CA ARG A 106 -11.54 -5.64 -4.29
C ARG A 106 -11.37 -7.06 -4.79
N PHE A 107 -10.51 -7.28 -5.78
CA PHE A 107 -10.20 -8.61 -6.28
C PHE A 107 -9.67 -9.52 -5.16
N VAL A 108 -8.75 -9.01 -4.32
CA VAL A 108 -8.25 -9.76 -3.15
C VAL A 108 -9.38 -10.13 -2.19
N ALA A 109 -10.27 -9.19 -1.87
CA ALA A 109 -11.42 -9.46 -1.01
C ALA A 109 -12.38 -10.50 -1.61
N ASP A 110 -12.62 -10.44 -2.92
CA ASP A 110 -13.46 -11.40 -3.64
C ASP A 110 -12.86 -12.82 -3.63
N ILE A 111 -11.55 -12.94 -3.83
CA ILE A 111 -10.85 -14.24 -3.75
C ILE A 111 -10.93 -14.81 -2.33
N LEU A 112 -10.72 -14.00 -1.29
CA LEU A 112 -10.85 -14.46 0.10
C LEU A 112 -12.28 -14.89 0.42
N LYS A 113 -13.28 -14.17 -0.10
CA LYS A 113 -14.68 -14.53 0.07
C LYS A 113 -15.03 -15.84 -0.65
N ASP A 114 -14.53 -16.03 -1.87
CA ASP A 114 -14.68 -17.28 -2.63
C ASP A 114 -13.99 -18.45 -1.91
N TRP A 115 -12.80 -18.22 -1.35
CA TRP A 115 -12.06 -19.20 -0.54
C TRP A 115 -12.88 -19.69 0.65
N MET A 116 -13.46 -18.77 1.43
CA MET A 116 -14.36 -19.11 2.53
C MET A 116 -15.63 -19.83 2.05
N SER A 117 -16.19 -19.42 0.90
CA SER A 117 -17.39 -20.06 0.34
C SER A 117 -17.17 -21.52 -0.09
N LYS A 118 -15.92 -21.90 -0.37
CA LYS A 118 -15.49 -23.27 -0.67
C LYS A 118 -15.29 -24.12 0.59
N GLY A 119 -15.48 -23.55 1.78
CA GLY A 119 -15.37 -24.24 3.07
C GLY A 119 -13.99 -24.19 3.72
N GLU A 120 -13.06 -23.40 3.17
CA GLU A 120 -11.74 -23.18 3.75
C GLU A 120 -11.77 -22.05 4.78
N MET A 121 -10.74 -21.96 5.63
CA MET A 121 -10.63 -20.93 6.67
C MET A 121 -9.85 -19.71 6.17
N TYR A 122 -10.17 -18.52 6.69
CA TYR A 122 -9.39 -17.32 6.41
C TYR A 122 -7.97 -17.40 7.00
N SER A 123 -7.77 -18.11 8.10
CA SER A 123 -6.48 -18.35 8.75
C SER A 123 -5.47 -19.05 7.86
N ASP A 124 -5.95 -19.82 6.88
CA ASP A 124 -5.15 -20.54 5.90
C ASP A 124 -4.74 -19.65 4.71
N ALA A 125 -5.20 -18.39 4.68
CA ALA A 125 -4.93 -17.43 3.63
C ALA A 125 -4.08 -16.24 4.14
N ALA A 126 -3.12 -15.81 3.31
CA ALA A 126 -2.31 -14.63 3.57
C ALA A 126 -2.26 -13.68 2.37
N VAL A 127 -2.29 -12.38 2.66
CA VAL A 127 -2.07 -11.29 1.71
C VAL A 127 -0.71 -10.67 2.01
N LEU A 128 0.20 -10.79 1.05
CA LEU A 128 1.59 -10.36 1.16
C LEU A 128 1.84 -9.12 0.31
N TYR A 129 2.42 -8.10 0.92
CA TYR A 129 2.79 -6.83 0.26
C TYR A 129 4.23 -6.43 0.58
N ARG A 130 4.79 -5.52 -0.23
CA ARG A 130 6.18 -5.07 -0.07
C ARG A 130 6.33 -3.99 1.01
N SER A 131 5.35 -3.09 1.13
CA SER A 131 5.36 -1.97 2.08
C SER A 131 4.05 -1.87 2.87
N ASN A 132 4.13 -1.43 4.12
CA ASN A 132 2.97 -1.20 4.98
C ASN A 132 2.02 -0.12 4.45
N ALA A 133 2.45 0.73 3.51
CA ALA A 133 1.56 1.69 2.85
C ALA A 133 0.45 0.99 2.04
N GLN A 134 0.76 -0.16 1.42
CA GLN A 134 -0.20 -0.93 0.62
C GLN A 134 -1.35 -1.53 1.46
N SER A 135 -1.10 -1.77 2.76
CA SER A 135 -2.10 -2.40 3.64
C SER A 135 -3.42 -1.64 3.68
N ARG A 136 -3.41 -0.30 3.60
CA ARG A 136 -4.62 0.52 3.75
C ARG A 136 -5.74 0.14 2.77
N ALA A 137 -5.44 0.11 1.47
CA ALA A 137 -6.45 -0.18 0.45
C ALA A 137 -7.03 -1.60 0.62
N LEU A 138 -6.17 -2.54 1.03
CA LEU A 138 -6.56 -3.92 1.35
C LEU A 138 -7.47 -3.96 2.59
N GLU A 139 -7.07 -3.32 3.69
CA GLU A 139 -7.86 -3.21 4.92
C GLU A 139 -9.26 -2.65 4.62
N GLU A 140 -9.35 -1.57 3.86
CA GLU A 140 -10.61 -0.94 3.48
C GLU A 140 -11.52 -1.88 2.67
N ALA A 141 -10.97 -2.62 1.71
CA ALA A 141 -11.72 -3.58 0.92
C ALA A 141 -12.24 -4.76 1.76
N LEU A 142 -11.43 -5.25 2.71
CA LEU A 142 -11.82 -6.33 3.63
C LEU A 142 -12.90 -5.88 4.61
N LEU A 143 -12.77 -4.66 5.16
CA LEU A 143 -13.78 -4.06 6.03
C LEU A 143 -15.13 -3.92 5.33
N ARG A 144 -15.14 -3.37 4.11
CA ARG A 144 -16.36 -3.25 3.28
C ARG A 144 -17.00 -4.61 3.01
N SER A 145 -16.18 -5.63 2.80
CA SER A 145 -16.65 -7.00 2.56
C SER A 145 -16.98 -7.78 3.84
N SER A 146 -16.83 -7.16 5.01
CA SER A 146 -16.96 -7.78 6.32
C SER A 146 -16.11 -9.03 6.52
N ILE A 147 -14.90 -9.03 5.95
CA ILE A 147 -13.91 -10.11 6.09
C ILE A 147 -13.04 -9.79 7.32
N PRO A 148 -12.97 -10.67 8.32
CA PRO A 148 -12.05 -10.51 9.45
C PRO A 148 -10.59 -10.57 8.98
N TYR A 149 -9.76 -9.66 9.48
CA TYR A 149 -8.34 -9.63 9.13
C TYR A 149 -7.43 -9.26 10.31
N ARG A 150 -6.17 -9.67 10.21
CA ARG A 150 -5.11 -9.40 11.18
C ARG A 150 -3.84 -8.94 10.48
N ILE A 151 -3.23 -7.86 10.97
CA ILE A 151 -1.91 -7.42 10.51
C ILE A 151 -0.83 -8.11 11.34
N TYR A 152 0.04 -8.88 10.69
CA TYR A 152 1.16 -9.55 11.35
C TYR A 152 2.39 -8.63 11.43
N GLY A 153 2.91 -8.45 12.65
CA GLY A 153 4.11 -7.65 12.89
C GLY A 153 3.93 -6.13 12.69
N GLY A 154 2.69 -5.64 12.68
CA GLY A 154 2.35 -4.22 12.51
C GLY A 154 1.07 -3.82 13.25
N GLN A 155 0.75 -2.53 13.23
CA GLN A 155 -0.52 -1.98 13.72
C GLN A 155 -1.45 -1.69 12.54
N ARG A 156 -2.76 -1.89 12.73
CA ARG A 156 -3.80 -1.45 11.78
C ARG A 156 -3.61 0.02 11.43
N PHE A 157 -3.94 0.41 10.21
CA PHE A 157 -3.71 1.78 9.75
C PHE A 157 -4.27 2.84 10.72
N TYR A 158 -5.54 2.69 11.12
CA TYR A 158 -6.22 3.60 12.04
C TYR A 158 -5.77 3.48 13.51
N GLU A 159 -5.00 2.45 13.85
CA GLU A 159 -4.45 2.28 15.20
C GLU A 159 -3.13 3.01 15.43
N ARG A 160 -2.42 3.37 14.34
CA ARG A 160 -1.13 4.06 14.37
C ARG A 160 -1.25 5.40 15.09
N MET A 161 -0.21 5.77 15.83
CA MET A 161 -0.26 6.93 16.74
C MET A 161 -0.52 8.24 16.00
N GLU A 162 0.18 8.48 14.90
CA GLU A 162 0.05 9.65 14.03
C GLU A 162 -1.35 9.75 13.42
N ILE A 163 -1.93 8.62 13.01
CA ILE A 163 -3.28 8.56 12.45
C ILE A 163 -4.32 8.84 13.53
N LYS A 164 -4.20 8.23 14.71
CA LYS A 164 -5.07 8.54 15.87
C LYS A 164 -4.99 10.00 16.28
N ASN A 165 -3.83 10.64 16.15
CA ASN A 165 -3.67 12.07 16.45
C ASN A 165 -4.43 12.94 15.45
N ALA A 166 -4.31 12.66 14.14
CA ALA A 166 -5.05 13.38 13.10
C ALA A 166 -6.56 13.19 13.24
N ILE A 167 -7.01 11.95 13.43
CA ILE A 167 -8.44 11.62 13.62
C ILE A 167 -9.02 12.26 14.88
N ALA A 168 -8.23 12.45 15.94
CA ALA A 168 -8.70 13.16 17.12
C ALA A 168 -9.08 14.62 16.83
N TYR A 169 -8.39 15.30 15.90
CA TYR A 169 -8.83 16.62 15.43
C TYR A 169 -10.13 16.53 14.65
N LEU A 170 -10.25 15.56 13.75
CA LEU A 170 -11.48 15.37 12.99
C LEU A 170 -12.66 15.10 13.94
N LYS A 171 -12.53 14.17 14.88
CA LYS A 171 -13.55 13.83 15.88
C LYS A 171 -13.99 15.04 16.70
N ILE A 172 -13.08 15.88 17.16
CA ILE A 172 -13.42 17.02 18.02
C ILE A 172 -14.10 18.18 17.25
N ILE A 173 -13.90 18.26 15.93
CA ILE A 173 -14.57 19.23 15.04
C ILE A 173 -16.05 18.91 14.87
N PHE A 174 -16.40 17.62 14.71
CA PHE A 174 -17.78 17.16 14.53
C PHE A 174 -18.47 16.86 15.87
N ASN A 175 -17.75 16.30 16.84
CA ASN A 175 -18.24 15.97 18.17
C ASN A 175 -17.52 16.75 19.28
N ASN A 176 -18.03 17.95 19.58
CA ASN A 176 -17.52 18.84 20.63
C ASN A 176 -17.65 18.29 22.06
N SER A 177 -18.26 17.10 22.22
CA SER A 177 -18.43 16.41 23.50
C SER A 177 -17.43 15.25 23.70
N ASP A 178 -16.62 14.93 22.70
CA ASP A 178 -15.59 13.88 22.78
C ASP A 178 -14.37 14.37 23.60
N ASN A 179 -14.46 14.19 24.91
CA ASN A 179 -13.41 14.58 25.85
C ASN A 179 -12.07 13.83 25.60
N PRO A 180 -12.05 12.51 25.31
CA PRO A 180 -10.81 11.82 24.91
C PRO A 180 -10.14 12.39 23.65
N ALA A 181 -10.92 12.70 22.60
CA ALA A 181 -10.38 13.30 21.37
C ALA A 181 -9.79 14.70 21.63
N PHE A 182 -10.45 15.49 22.49
CA PHE A 182 -9.94 16.79 22.95
C PHE A 182 -8.56 16.65 23.62
N GLU A 183 -8.42 15.77 24.61
CA GLU A 183 -7.15 15.60 25.34
C GLU A 183 -6.01 15.14 24.43
N ARG A 184 -6.32 14.26 23.47
CA ARG A 184 -5.32 13.75 22.53
C ARG A 184 -4.85 14.83 21.56
N SER A 185 -5.79 15.57 20.96
CA SER A 185 -5.49 16.56 19.93
C SER A 185 -4.82 17.82 20.51
N ILE A 186 -5.20 18.27 21.72
CA ILE A 186 -4.55 19.45 22.33
C ILE A 186 -3.12 19.17 22.78
N SER A 187 -2.83 17.92 23.17
CA SER A 187 -1.52 17.46 23.64
C SER A 187 -0.55 17.13 22.50
N ASN A 188 -1.06 16.84 21.29
CA ASN A 188 -0.26 16.42 20.13
C ASN A 188 -0.59 17.25 18.88
N PRO A 189 0.25 18.24 18.49
CA PRO A 189 1.49 18.69 19.15
C PRO A 189 1.25 19.52 20.42
N THR A 190 2.23 19.58 21.33
CA THR A 190 2.10 20.31 22.59
C THR A 190 1.96 21.83 22.37
N ARG A 191 0.80 22.41 22.66
CA ARG A 191 0.54 23.87 22.53
C ARG A 191 0.92 24.68 23.77
N GLY A 192 1.91 24.22 24.54
CA GLY A 192 2.21 24.80 25.86
C GLY A 192 1.13 24.58 26.91
N VAL A 193 0.17 23.68 26.62
CA VAL A 193 -0.84 23.20 27.56
C VAL A 193 -0.24 22.01 28.31
N GLY A 194 -0.03 22.18 29.62
CA GLY A 194 0.49 21.12 30.48
C GLY A 194 -0.60 20.47 31.34
N GLU A 195 -0.22 19.43 32.10
CA GLU A 195 -1.15 18.64 32.92
C GLU A 195 -1.93 19.49 33.95
N LYS A 196 -1.31 20.55 34.50
CA LYS A 196 -2.00 21.48 35.42
C LYS A 196 -3.18 22.19 34.75
N THR A 197 -3.03 22.60 33.50
CA THR A 197 -4.08 23.26 32.72
C THR A 197 -5.19 22.27 32.37
N LEU A 198 -4.82 21.06 31.94
CA LEU A 198 -5.77 19.98 31.65
C LEU A 198 -6.57 19.60 32.90
N ALA A 199 -5.92 19.43 34.06
CA ALA A 199 -6.60 19.14 35.32
C ALA A 199 -7.61 20.24 35.72
N LYS A 200 -7.32 21.51 35.41
CA LYS A 200 -8.25 22.63 35.63
C LYS A 200 -9.45 22.57 34.67
N ILE A 201 -9.23 22.21 33.41
CA ILE A 201 -10.29 21.98 32.43
C ILE A 201 -11.18 20.80 32.88
N ARG A 202 -10.58 19.67 33.28
CA ARG A 202 -11.30 18.49 33.80
C ARG A 202 -12.17 18.84 35.00
N SER A 203 -11.62 19.50 36.02
CA SER A 203 -12.37 19.86 37.23
C SER A 203 -13.52 20.83 36.94
N THR A 204 -13.32 21.77 36.02
CA THR A 204 -14.36 22.72 35.59
C THR A 204 -15.47 22.02 34.79
N ALA A 205 -15.08 21.11 33.89
CA ALA A 205 -16.01 20.29 33.13
C ALA A 205 -16.90 19.43 34.05
N THR A 206 -16.31 18.77 35.05
CA THR A 206 -17.06 18.01 36.06
C THR A 206 -17.96 18.92 36.92
N LYS A 207 -17.45 20.07 37.37
CA LYS A 207 -18.20 21.00 38.23
C LYS A 207 -19.46 21.55 37.56
N TYR A 208 -19.38 21.86 36.26
CA TYR A 208 -20.49 22.45 35.51
C TYR A 208 -21.24 21.44 34.62
N ASN A 209 -20.82 20.17 34.61
CA ASN A 209 -21.33 19.12 33.73
C ASN A 209 -21.34 19.53 32.25
N ILE A 210 -20.20 20.04 31.76
CA ILE A 210 -20.01 20.50 30.38
C ILE A 210 -18.81 19.81 29.73
N SER A 211 -18.78 19.77 28.39
CA SER A 211 -17.63 19.20 27.66
C SER A 211 -16.35 20.01 27.82
N TYR A 212 -15.20 19.40 27.55
CA TYR A 212 -13.90 20.06 27.70
C TYR A 212 -13.73 21.29 26.81
N ILE A 213 -14.30 21.30 25.60
CA ILE A 213 -14.34 22.50 24.75
C ILE A 213 -15.08 23.64 25.47
N LYS A 214 -16.29 23.37 25.98
CA LYS A 214 -17.10 24.39 26.66
C LYS A 214 -16.43 24.86 27.96
N ALA A 215 -15.83 23.95 28.72
CA ALA A 215 -15.06 24.27 29.91
C ALA A 215 -13.83 25.13 29.59
N SER A 216 -13.14 24.83 28.49
CA SER A 216 -11.99 25.61 28.02
C SER A 216 -12.38 27.02 27.62
N ALA A 217 -13.46 27.18 26.85
CA ALA A 217 -14.00 28.48 26.47
C ALA A 217 -14.40 29.31 27.71
N LYS A 218 -15.06 28.67 28.68
CA LYS A 218 -15.44 29.30 29.96
C LYS A 218 -14.22 29.78 30.75
N LEU A 219 -13.20 28.93 30.90
CA LEU A 219 -11.99 29.26 31.64
C LEU A 219 -11.17 30.38 31.00
N ILE A 220 -11.21 30.49 29.67
CA ILE A 220 -10.60 31.62 28.94
C ILE A 220 -11.39 32.91 29.20
N ASN A 221 -12.72 32.86 29.10
CA ASN A 221 -13.58 34.03 29.33
C ASN A 221 -13.50 34.56 30.78
N GLU A 222 -13.35 33.66 31.76
CA GLU A 222 -13.16 34.00 33.17
C GLU A 222 -11.72 34.44 33.50
N GLY A 223 -10.79 34.39 32.54
CA GLY A 223 -9.37 34.70 32.77
C GLY A 223 -8.66 33.71 33.70
N ALA A 224 -9.27 32.56 33.99
CA ALA A 224 -8.80 31.58 34.95
C ALA A 224 -7.59 30.79 34.45
N ILE A 225 -7.38 30.70 33.13
CA ILE A 225 -6.16 30.17 32.52
C ILE A 225 -5.46 31.33 31.81
N SER A 226 -4.28 31.72 32.30
CA SER A 226 -3.47 32.81 31.74
C SER A 226 -2.09 32.32 31.28
N GLY A 227 -1.34 33.20 30.60
CA GLY A 227 -0.01 32.90 30.09
C GLY A 227 -0.01 31.91 28.92
N ARG A 228 1.11 31.19 28.74
CA ARG A 228 1.36 30.32 27.58
C ARG A 228 0.29 29.23 27.38
N GLY A 229 -0.22 28.67 28.47
CA GLY A 229 -1.30 27.67 28.41
C GLY A 229 -2.63 28.27 27.96
N GLY A 230 -2.96 29.49 28.38
CA GLY A 230 -4.19 30.17 27.96
C GLY A 230 -4.18 30.54 26.48
N THR A 231 -3.06 31.07 25.99
CA THR A 231 -2.87 31.37 24.56
C THR A 231 -2.96 30.10 23.71
N GLY A 232 -2.38 28.99 24.18
CA GLY A 232 -2.42 27.70 23.48
C GLY A 232 -3.82 27.08 23.40
N VAL A 233 -4.61 27.18 24.47
CA VAL A 233 -6.02 26.72 24.44
C VAL A 233 -6.86 27.63 23.54
N LYS A 234 -6.63 28.96 23.59
CA LYS A 234 -7.37 29.90 22.74
C LYS A 234 -7.13 29.65 21.25
N SER A 235 -5.87 29.54 20.83
CA SER A 235 -5.54 29.27 19.43
C SER A 235 -6.07 27.93 18.93
N TYR A 236 -6.12 26.92 19.81
CA TYR A 236 -6.73 25.63 19.51
C TYR A 236 -8.24 25.71 19.30
N LEU A 237 -8.97 26.46 20.13
CA LEU A 237 -10.41 26.67 19.96
C LEU A 237 -10.74 27.46 18.67
N GLU A 238 -9.96 28.50 18.38
CA GLU A 238 -10.08 29.28 17.13
C GLU A 238 -9.79 28.40 15.90
N PHE A 239 -8.83 27.47 16.02
CA PHE A 239 -8.52 26.52 14.96
C PHE A 239 -9.67 25.55 14.70
N ILE A 240 -10.27 24.94 15.74
CA ILE A 240 -11.42 24.04 15.58
C ILE A 240 -12.61 24.78 14.93
N ALA A 241 -12.90 26.00 15.39
CA ALA A 241 -14.00 26.79 14.84
C ALA A 241 -13.79 27.05 13.34
N ARG A 242 -12.57 27.43 12.94
CA ARG A 242 -12.23 27.65 11.53
C ARG A 242 -12.34 26.38 10.69
N CYS A 243 -11.89 25.24 11.20
CA CYS A 243 -12.03 23.96 10.50
C CYS A 243 -13.50 23.58 10.28
N LYS A 244 -14.38 23.94 11.22
CA LYS A 244 -15.82 23.70 11.10
C LYS A 244 -16.46 24.58 10.02
N GLU A 245 -16.03 25.83 9.89
CA GLU A 245 -16.47 26.70 8.78
C GLU A 245 -15.89 26.22 7.44
N PHE A 246 -14.65 25.73 7.44
CA PHE A 246 -13.95 25.28 6.24
C PHE A 246 -14.64 24.11 5.53
N ILE A 247 -15.18 23.12 6.27
CA ILE A 247 -15.86 21.96 5.67
C ILE A 247 -17.21 22.31 5.02
N GLU A 248 -17.81 23.47 5.34
CA GLU A 248 -19.05 23.90 4.69
C GLU A 248 -18.83 24.19 3.19
N GLU A 249 -17.63 24.65 2.82
CA GLU A 249 -17.28 25.03 1.44
C GLU A 249 -16.27 24.07 0.77
N ASN A 250 -15.56 23.25 1.55
CA ASN A 250 -14.47 22.39 1.05
C ASN A 250 -14.72 20.92 1.38
N THR A 251 -14.01 20.03 0.71
CA THR A 251 -14.19 18.58 0.88
C THR A 251 -13.57 18.06 2.19
N LEU A 252 -13.87 16.82 2.57
CA LEU A 252 -13.25 16.15 3.71
C LEU A 252 -11.74 15.96 3.50
N SER A 253 -11.28 15.69 2.27
CA SER A 253 -9.85 15.58 1.96
C SER A 253 -9.12 16.90 2.18
N ASP A 254 -9.71 18.00 1.74
CA ASP A 254 -9.16 19.34 1.93
C ASP A 254 -9.12 19.70 3.41
N LEU A 255 -10.18 19.37 4.16
CA LEU A 255 -10.23 19.54 5.60
C LEU A 255 -9.12 18.74 6.30
N MET A 256 -8.94 17.47 5.92
CA MET A 256 -7.92 16.61 6.53
C MET A 256 -6.50 17.13 6.23
N GLU A 257 -6.26 17.60 5.01
CA GLU A 257 -5.00 18.23 4.62
C GLU A 257 -4.73 19.51 5.44
N GLU A 258 -5.74 20.38 5.58
CA GLU A 258 -5.67 21.59 6.41
C GLU A 258 -5.41 21.24 7.88
N ILE A 259 -6.07 20.21 8.41
CA ILE A 259 -5.82 19.71 9.76
C ILE A 259 -4.35 19.29 9.91
N ILE A 260 -3.84 18.46 9.02
CA ILE A 260 -2.48 17.90 9.11
C ILE A 260 -1.41 19.00 9.00
N LYS A 261 -1.59 19.97 8.11
CA LYS A 261 -0.67 21.09 7.90
C LYS A 261 -0.73 22.11 9.04
N THR A 262 -1.90 22.66 9.33
CA THR A 262 -2.06 23.82 10.24
C THR A 262 -1.99 23.42 11.72
N SER A 263 -2.31 22.17 12.07
CA SER A 263 -2.13 21.67 13.44
C SER A 263 -0.65 21.53 13.86
N GLY A 264 0.26 21.49 12.89
CA GLY A 264 1.69 21.22 13.09
C GLY A 264 2.04 19.73 13.29
N LEU A 265 1.11 18.81 12.98
CA LEU A 265 1.35 17.36 13.10
C LEU A 265 2.52 16.87 12.24
N VAL A 266 2.62 17.35 10.98
CA VAL A 266 3.74 17.00 10.09
C VAL A 266 5.07 17.38 10.73
N ALA A 267 5.21 18.63 11.15
CA ALA A 267 6.43 19.12 11.79
C ALA A 267 6.73 18.44 13.13
N TYR A 268 5.69 18.01 13.85
CA TYR A 268 5.84 17.28 15.12
C TYR A 268 6.40 15.87 14.89
N HIS A 269 5.85 15.12 13.93
CA HIS A 269 6.31 13.76 13.63
C HIS A 269 7.63 13.74 12.86
N ALA A 270 7.90 14.75 12.01
CA ALA A 270 9.16 14.88 11.27
C ALA A 270 10.38 15.18 12.17
N LYS A 271 10.18 15.64 13.41
CA LYS A 271 11.28 15.85 14.38
C LYS A 271 11.90 14.56 14.88
N GLU A 272 11.22 13.42 14.72
CA GLU A 272 11.75 12.14 15.16
C GLU A 272 12.90 11.69 14.25
N PRO A 273 14.09 11.38 14.80
CA PRO A 273 15.25 11.06 13.99
C PRO A 273 15.10 9.72 13.27
N GLY A 274 15.67 9.65 12.06
CA GLY A 274 15.78 8.43 11.26
C GLY A 274 14.57 8.15 10.37
N GLU A 275 14.44 6.89 9.95
CA GLU A 275 13.44 6.45 8.97
C GLU A 275 12.00 6.47 9.54
N LYS A 276 11.87 6.32 10.87
CA LYS A 276 10.57 6.35 11.57
C LYS A 276 9.82 7.66 11.38
N GLY A 277 10.51 8.82 11.46
CA GLY A 277 9.88 10.12 11.27
C GLY A 277 9.30 10.29 9.87
N LYS A 278 10.04 9.83 8.84
CA LYS A 278 9.60 9.85 7.44
C LYS A 278 8.36 8.98 7.23
N THR A 279 8.38 7.74 7.72
CA THR A 279 7.23 6.83 7.61
C THR A 279 5.97 7.37 8.27
N ARG A 280 6.10 8.12 9.38
CA ARG A 280 4.94 8.77 10.02
C ARG A 280 4.33 9.88 9.18
N VAL A 281 5.16 10.67 8.50
CA VAL A 281 4.69 11.70 7.57
C VAL A 281 4.02 11.07 6.36
N GLU A 282 4.64 10.04 5.78
CA GLU A 282 4.09 9.25 4.68
C GLU A 282 2.72 8.64 5.06
N ASN A 283 2.55 8.18 6.30
CA ASN A 283 1.26 7.67 6.80
C ASN A 283 0.19 8.79 6.88
N LEU A 284 0.57 10.02 7.25
CA LEU A 284 -0.36 11.16 7.30
C LEU A 284 -0.79 11.59 5.88
N GLU A 285 0.12 11.58 4.91
CA GLU A 285 -0.20 11.83 3.49
C GLU A 285 -1.15 10.74 2.94
N GLU A 286 -0.94 9.50 3.36
CA GLU A 286 -1.81 8.39 3.01
C GLU A 286 -3.21 8.53 3.63
N LEU A 287 -3.34 9.18 4.80
CA LEU A 287 -4.64 9.48 5.40
C LEU A 287 -5.45 10.47 4.57
N VAL A 288 -4.80 11.47 3.95
CA VAL A 288 -5.46 12.40 3.01
C VAL A 288 -5.95 11.64 1.78
N SER A 289 -5.12 10.74 1.24
CA SER A 289 -5.52 9.87 0.13
C SER A 289 -6.70 8.98 0.50
N ALA A 290 -6.77 8.51 1.75
CA ALA A 290 -7.90 7.75 2.27
C ALA A 290 -9.19 8.55 2.28
N THR A 291 -9.14 9.80 2.72
CA THR A 291 -10.32 10.67 2.70
C THR A 291 -10.80 10.96 1.28
N THR A 292 -9.89 11.20 0.32
CA THR A 292 -10.27 11.40 -1.09
C THR A 292 -10.92 10.16 -1.70
N ASN A 293 -10.36 8.97 -1.45
CA ASN A 293 -10.91 7.72 -1.98
C ASN A 293 -12.30 7.43 -1.38
N PHE A 294 -12.50 7.76 -0.10
CA PHE A 294 -13.79 7.61 0.56
C PHE A 294 -14.86 8.53 -0.06
N GLU A 295 -14.53 9.80 -0.30
CA GLU A 295 -15.42 10.74 -1.00
C GLU A 295 -15.85 10.22 -2.37
N GLN A 296 -14.89 9.77 -3.17
CA GLN A 296 -15.15 9.22 -4.51
C GLN A 296 -16.01 7.94 -4.48
N SER A 297 -16.02 7.23 -3.36
CA SER A 297 -16.83 6.02 -3.20
C SER A 297 -18.31 6.32 -2.94
N ILE A 298 -18.63 7.52 -2.45
CA ILE A 298 -20.00 7.96 -2.17
C ILE A 298 -20.64 8.43 -3.48
N ARG A 299 -21.69 7.72 -3.91
CA ARG A 299 -22.43 8.00 -5.15
C ARG A 299 -23.67 8.89 -4.93
N GLU A 300 -24.04 9.11 -3.68
CA GLU A 300 -25.23 9.88 -3.30
C GLU A 300 -24.86 11.36 -3.11
N GLU A 301 -25.73 12.28 -3.51
CA GLU A 301 -25.56 13.71 -3.20
C GLU A 301 -25.70 13.93 -1.69
N LYS A 302 -24.57 13.99 -1.00
CA LYS A 302 -24.48 14.29 0.43
C LYS A 302 -23.65 15.54 0.65
N THR A 303 -23.93 16.25 1.72
CA THR A 303 -23.12 17.39 2.14
C THR A 303 -21.74 16.91 2.61
N ASN A 304 -20.71 17.76 2.51
CA ASN A 304 -19.36 17.44 2.98
C ASN A 304 -19.33 17.06 4.47
N ILE A 305 -20.24 17.64 5.26
CA ILE A 305 -20.43 17.32 6.69
C ILE A 305 -20.92 15.87 6.85
N GLU A 306 -21.95 15.46 6.12
CA GLU A 306 -22.48 14.09 6.21
C GLU A 306 -21.46 13.04 5.73
N ILE A 307 -20.63 13.39 4.75
CA ILE A 307 -19.51 12.55 4.29
C ILE A 307 -18.48 12.37 5.41
N ALA A 308 -18.10 13.45 6.08
CA ALA A 308 -17.17 13.40 7.20
C ALA A 308 -17.71 12.61 8.40
N GLU A 309 -19.00 12.75 8.72
CA GLU A 309 -19.66 11.95 9.77
C GLU A 309 -19.66 10.46 9.43
N GLN A 310 -20.02 10.09 8.19
CA GLN A 310 -19.94 8.69 7.74
C GLN A 310 -18.51 8.13 7.76
N TYR A 311 -17.52 8.95 7.45
CA TYR A 311 -16.13 8.55 7.55
C TYR A 311 -15.73 8.25 9.01
N LEU A 312 -16.15 9.10 9.94
CA LEU A 312 -15.94 8.88 11.38
C LEU A 312 -16.66 7.64 11.91
N ASP A 313 -17.86 7.34 11.40
CA ASP A 313 -18.60 6.12 11.72
C ASP A 313 -17.86 4.88 11.20
N MET A 314 -17.36 4.92 9.96
CA MET A 314 -16.57 3.85 9.37
C MET A 314 -15.29 3.55 10.18
N ILE A 315 -14.55 4.60 10.58
CA ILE A 315 -13.38 4.45 11.46
C ILE A 315 -13.76 3.86 12.83
N SER A 316 -14.89 4.28 13.38
CA SER A 316 -15.35 3.81 14.69
C SER A 316 -15.75 2.33 14.63
N LEU A 317 -16.34 1.87 13.53
CA LEU A 317 -16.63 0.46 13.25
C LEU A 317 -15.35 -0.38 13.05
N ASP A 318 -14.29 0.19 12.49
CA ASP A 318 -12.97 -0.48 12.43
C ASP A 318 -12.34 -0.64 13.82
N SER A 319 -12.59 0.35 14.70
CA SER A 319 -12.01 0.43 16.04
C SER A 319 -12.77 -0.40 17.10
N GLY A 320 -14.02 -0.79 16.84
CA GLY A 320 -14.90 -1.47 17.78
C GLY A 320 -15.43 -2.81 17.26
N ASP A 321 -15.23 -3.88 18.03
CA ASP A 321 -15.89 -5.20 17.89
C ASP A 321 -15.51 -6.13 16.72
N ARG A 322 -14.53 -5.79 15.87
CA ARG A 322 -13.92 -6.74 14.92
C ARG A 322 -12.42 -6.95 15.15
N GLN A 323 -12.00 -6.92 16.41
CA GLN A 323 -10.76 -7.59 16.78
C GLN A 323 -11.04 -9.08 16.71
N ALA A 324 -10.57 -9.73 15.65
CA ALA A 324 -10.42 -11.18 15.69
C ALA A 324 -9.54 -11.47 16.91
N SER A 325 -10.15 -12.00 17.97
CA SER A 325 -9.50 -12.58 19.15
C SER A 325 -8.33 -13.44 18.68
N GLU A 326 -7.29 -13.69 19.49
CA GLU A 326 -6.13 -14.50 19.07
C GLU A 326 -6.51 -15.80 18.32
N HIS A 327 -7.70 -16.35 18.62
CA HIS A 327 -8.27 -17.60 18.12
C HIS A 327 -9.38 -17.45 17.06
N ASP A 328 -9.76 -16.24 16.66
CA ASP A 328 -10.78 -16.03 15.63
C ASP A 328 -10.20 -16.21 14.24
N ASP A 329 -10.99 -16.82 13.35
CA ASP A 329 -10.63 -17.02 11.95
C ASP A 329 -10.53 -15.66 11.21
N ALA A 330 -9.35 -15.37 10.67
CA ALA A 330 -9.05 -14.08 10.05
C ALA A 330 -7.93 -14.18 9.00
N ALA A 331 -8.07 -13.41 7.92
CA ALA A 331 -7.07 -13.35 6.86
C ALA A 331 -5.82 -12.63 7.36
N GLN A 332 -4.64 -13.16 7.02
CA GLN A 332 -3.38 -12.59 7.50
C GLN A 332 -2.78 -11.59 6.52
N LEU A 333 -2.70 -10.32 6.92
CA LEU A 333 -2.05 -9.25 6.15
C LEU A 333 -0.65 -9.02 6.68
N MET A 334 0.36 -9.07 5.82
CA MET A 334 1.73 -8.88 6.27
C MET A 334 2.68 -8.44 5.17
N THR A 335 3.82 -7.89 5.58
CA THR A 335 4.91 -7.65 4.64
C THR A 335 5.58 -8.96 4.26
N LEU A 336 6.14 -9.04 3.04
CA LEU A 336 6.95 -10.16 2.59
C LEU A 336 8.10 -10.50 3.57
N HIS A 337 8.67 -9.49 4.24
CA HIS A 337 9.71 -9.69 5.25
C HIS A 337 9.19 -10.39 6.51
N SER A 338 7.96 -10.06 6.92
CA SER A 338 7.31 -10.65 8.10
C SER A 338 6.85 -12.08 7.85
N ALA A 339 6.64 -12.46 6.59
CA ALA A 339 6.16 -13.78 6.20
C ALA A 339 7.24 -14.88 6.30
N LYS A 340 8.52 -14.52 6.47
CA LYS A 340 9.61 -15.48 6.53
C LYS A 340 9.39 -16.48 7.67
N GLY A 341 9.35 -17.77 7.31
CA GLY A 341 9.14 -18.87 8.27
C GLY A 341 7.67 -19.27 8.46
N LEU A 342 6.72 -18.51 7.89
CA LEU A 342 5.30 -18.87 7.88
C LEU A 342 4.94 -19.63 6.59
N GLU A 343 3.74 -20.19 6.54
CA GLU A 343 3.23 -20.95 5.40
C GLU A 343 1.70 -20.96 5.40
N PHE A 344 1.10 -20.89 4.21
CA PHE A 344 -0.34 -20.72 4.02
C PHE A 344 -0.82 -21.54 2.82
N LYS A 345 -2.04 -22.09 2.88
CA LYS A 345 -2.64 -22.79 1.73
C LYS A 345 -2.81 -21.85 0.54
N LEU A 346 -3.33 -20.65 0.81
CA LEU A 346 -3.56 -19.59 -0.16
C LEU A 346 -2.67 -18.38 0.13
N VAL A 347 -1.93 -17.92 -0.87
CA VAL A 347 -1.17 -16.67 -0.79
C VAL A 347 -1.58 -15.73 -1.93
N LEU A 348 -1.86 -14.48 -1.58
CA LEU A 348 -2.05 -13.39 -2.52
C LEU A 348 -0.90 -12.40 -2.39
N MET A 349 -0.03 -12.31 -3.40
CA MET A 349 1.04 -11.32 -3.46
C MET A 349 0.56 -10.11 -4.27
N THR A 350 0.54 -8.93 -3.64
CA THR A 350 -0.05 -7.71 -4.22
C THR A 350 0.99 -6.64 -4.56
N GLY A 351 0.73 -5.84 -5.59
CA GLY A 351 1.57 -4.73 -6.02
C GLY A 351 2.92 -5.16 -6.59
N LEU A 352 2.94 -6.19 -7.46
CA LEU A 352 4.13 -6.56 -8.24
C LEU A 352 4.32 -5.60 -9.42
N GLU A 353 4.72 -4.38 -9.10
CA GLU A 353 4.97 -3.28 -10.02
C GLU A 353 6.43 -2.83 -9.93
N GLU A 354 7.04 -2.38 -11.02
CA GLU A 354 8.34 -1.72 -10.93
C GLU A 354 8.26 -0.49 -10.00
N THR A 355 9.36 -0.16 -9.32
CA THR A 355 9.47 0.87 -8.26
C THR A 355 8.77 0.54 -6.93
N LEU A 356 7.70 -0.28 -6.94
CA LEU A 356 7.07 -0.79 -5.74
C LEU A 356 7.69 -2.11 -5.29
N PHE A 357 7.71 -3.10 -6.18
CA PHE A 357 8.34 -4.40 -5.98
C PHE A 357 8.89 -4.98 -7.32
N PRO A 358 10.18 -4.76 -7.65
CA PRO A 358 11.27 -4.32 -6.77
C PRO A 358 11.16 -2.86 -6.34
N HIS A 359 11.56 -2.58 -5.09
CA HIS A 359 11.56 -1.22 -4.56
C HIS A 359 12.49 -0.29 -5.35
N GLY A 360 12.06 0.94 -5.65
CA GLY A 360 12.77 1.85 -6.56
C GLY A 360 14.24 2.12 -6.20
N ARG A 361 14.55 2.19 -4.90
CA ARG A 361 15.94 2.37 -4.41
C ARG A 361 16.87 1.20 -4.76
N SER A 362 16.32 0.01 -4.97
CA SER A 362 17.06 -1.23 -5.19
C SER A 362 17.28 -1.55 -6.67
N MET A 363 16.70 -0.76 -7.57
CA MET A 363 16.81 -0.99 -9.02
C MET A 363 18.19 -0.64 -9.59
N GLU A 364 18.88 0.35 -9.01
CA GLU A 364 20.18 0.82 -9.53
C GLU A 364 21.36 -0.06 -9.08
N ASN A 365 21.19 -0.80 -7.97
CA ASN A 365 22.24 -1.62 -7.40
C ASN A 365 21.95 -3.12 -7.64
N PRO A 366 22.79 -3.83 -8.41
CA PRO A 366 22.59 -5.25 -8.68
C PRO A 366 22.45 -6.11 -7.42
N GLY A 367 23.22 -5.83 -6.36
CA GLY A 367 23.15 -6.59 -5.11
C GLY A 367 21.82 -6.38 -4.37
N GLN A 368 21.28 -5.17 -4.38
CA GLN A 368 19.96 -4.90 -3.77
C GLN A 368 18.82 -5.50 -4.59
N LEU A 369 18.95 -5.53 -5.92
CA LEU A 369 17.99 -6.21 -6.77
C LEU A 369 17.95 -7.73 -6.50
N GLN A 370 19.12 -8.35 -6.28
CA GLN A 370 19.18 -9.75 -5.88
C GLN A 370 18.50 -10.00 -4.52
N GLU A 371 18.59 -9.06 -3.58
CA GLU A 371 17.87 -9.13 -2.30
C GLU A 371 16.35 -9.00 -2.48
N GLU A 372 15.86 -8.07 -3.31
CA GLU A 372 14.43 -7.98 -3.64
C GLU A 372 13.92 -9.25 -4.35
N ARG A 373 14.77 -9.89 -5.16
CA ARG A 373 14.44 -11.18 -5.79
C ARG A 373 14.35 -12.31 -4.76
N ARG A 374 15.26 -12.37 -3.78
CA ARG A 374 15.16 -13.29 -2.62
C ARG A 374 13.88 -13.04 -1.83
N LEU A 375 13.47 -11.78 -1.68
CA LEU A 375 12.21 -11.43 -1.03
C LEU A 375 10.98 -11.95 -1.80
N CYS A 376 11.01 -11.86 -3.13
CA CYS A 376 9.95 -12.40 -3.99
C CYS A 376 9.91 -13.93 -3.92
N TYR A 377 11.09 -14.58 -3.97
CA TYR A 377 11.25 -16.02 -3.74
C TYR A 377 10.66 -16.47 -2.40
N VAL A 378 10.95 -15.74 -1.31
CA VAL A 378 10.35 -16.02 0.00
C VAL A 378 8.83 -15.94 -0.07
N GLY A 379 8.28 -14.89 -0.70
CA GLY A 379 6.83 -14.71 -0.90
C GLY A 379 6.16 -15.88 -1.62
N ILE A 380 6.70 -16.27 -2.78
CA ILE A 380 6.18 -17.39 -3.59
C ILE A 380 6.21 -18.69 -2.78
N THR A 381 7.33 -18.96 -2.09
CA THR A 381 7.51 -20.19 -1.29
C THR A 381 6.74 -20.21 0.04
N ARG A 382 5.92 -19.19 0.35
CA ARG A 382 4.96 -19.24 1.46
C ARG A 382 3.69 -19.99 1.09
N ALA A 383 3.38 -20.07 -0.20
CA ALA A 383 2.18 -20.74 -0.71
C ALA A 383 2.36 -22.26 -0.71
N MET A 384 1.40 -22.98 -0.13
CA MET A 384 1.35 -24.44 -0.20
C MET A 384 0.62 -24.93 -1.43
N GLU A 385 -0.57 -24.36 -1.73
CA GLU A 385 -1.50 -24.89 -2.74
C GLU A 385 -1.82 -23.88 -3.84
N LYS A 386 -2.16 -22.65 -3.47
CA LYS A 386 -2.59 -21.60 -4.42
C LYS A 386 -1.81 -20.30 -4.24
N LEU A 387 -1.40 -19.72 -5.36
CA LEU A 387 -0.72 -18.45 -5.42
C LEU A 387 -1.40 -17.52 -6.43
N TYR A 388 -1.79 -16.34 -5.95
CA TYR A 388 -2.24 -15.23 -6.77
C TYR A 388 -1.17 -14.15 -6.76
N ILE A 389 -0.89 -13.60 -7.92
CA ILE A 389 0.01 -12.46 -8.11
C ILE A 389 -0.81 -11.35 -8.74
N THR A 390 -0.76 -10.14 -8.18
CA THR A 390 -1.50 -9.00 -8.69
C THR A 390 -0.60 -7.79 -8.92
N HIS A 391 -0.95 -6.99 -9.92
CA HIS A 391 -0.37 -5.67 -10.17
C HIS A 391 -1.46 -4.71 -10.67
N ALA A 392 -1.29 -3.41 -10.45
CA ALA A 392 -2.18 -2.37 -10.93
C ALA A 392 -1.55 -1.57 -12.09
N GLU A 393 -2.36 -1.11 -13.05
CA GLU A 393 -1.91 -0.21 -14.13
C GLU A 393 -1.63 1.22 -13.63
N SER A 394 -2.46 1.67 -12.69
CA SER A 394 -2.34 2.96 -12.02
C SER A 394 -2.42 2.76 -10.52
N ARG A 395 -1.58 3.44 -9.75
CA ARG A 395 -1.63 3.37 -8.30
C ARG A 395 -1.45 4.74 -7.70
N ARG A 396 -2.37 5.10 -6.81
CA ARG A 396 -2.20 6.28 -5.97
C ARG A 396 -1.43 5.93 -4.71
N LEU A 397 -0.24 6.49 -4.54
CA LEU A 397 0.60 6.35 -3.34
C LEU A 397 0.99 7.74 -2.84
N HIS A 398 0.83 8.01 -1.55
CA HIS A 398 1.21 9.31 -0.95
C HIS A 398 0.60 10.52 -1.68
N GLY A 399 -0.65 10.36 -2.16
CA GLY A 399 -1.41 11.43 -2.82
C GLY A 399 -1.16 11.61 -4.31
N SER A 400 -0.14 10.99 -4.91
CA SER A 400 0.17 11.08 -6.34
C SER A 400 -0.16 9.79 -7.10
N ASP A 401 -0.64 9.95 -8.33
CA ASP A 401 -0.89 8.83 -9.24
C ASP A 401 0.43 8.43 -9.92
N THR A 402 0.75 7.14 -9.82
CA THR A 402 1.91 6.52 -10.45
C THR A 402 1.45 5.46 -11.45
N PHE A 403 2.12 5.40 -12.60
CA PHE A 403 1.85 4.43 -13.66
C PHE A 403 3.08 3.55 -13.81
N ASN A 404 3.12 2.48 -13.03
CA ASN A 404 4.27 1.60 -12.98
C ASN A 404 4.06 0.40 -13.91
N PRO A 405 5.07 0.05 -14.74
CA PRO A 405 5.00 -1.18 -15.51
C PRO A 405 5.01 -2.41 -14.57
N PRO A 406 4.53 -3.58 -15.04
CA PRO A 406 4.58 -4.81 -14.26
C PRO A 406 6.01 -5.15 -13.85
N SER A 407 6.17 -5.69 -12.65
CA SER A 407 7.46 -6.11 -12.11
C SER A 407 8.20 -7.05 -13.06
N ARG A 408 9.51 -6.85 -13.22
CA ARG A 408 10.37 -7.80 -13.93
C ARG A 408 10.30 -9.22 -13.37
N PHE A 409 10.01 -9.39 -12.08
CA PHE A 409 9.90 -10.71 -11.45
C PHE A 409 8.78 -11.55 -12.07
N ILE A 410 7.72 -10.92 -12.60
CA ILE A 410 6.66 -11.62 -13.34
C ILE A 410 7.21 -12.21 -14.65
N LYS A 411 8.11 -11.49 -15.34
CA LYS A 411 8.72 -11.93 -16.60
C LYS A 411 9.79 -13.01 -16.40
N GLU A 412 10.36 -13.10 -15.20
CA GLU A 412 11.33 -14.12 -14.80
C GLU A 412 10.66 -15.48 -14.50
N ILE A 413 9.32 -15.51 -14.36
CA ILE A 413 8.55 -16.74 -14.17
C ILE A 413 8.12 -17.32 -15.53
N PRO A 414 8.27 -18.65 -15.77
CA PRO A 414 7.83 -19.29 -17.00
C PRO A 414 6.33 -19.12 -17.25
N LYS A 415 5.96 -18.77 -18.50
CA LYS A 415 4.57 -18.47 -18.88
C LYS A 415 3.63 -19.67 -18.80
N ASP A 416 4.16 -20.88 -18.94
CA ASP A 416 3.45 -22.14 -18.80
C ASP A 416 2.96 -22.41 -17.36
N LEU A 417 3.57 -21.74 -16.37
CA LEU A 417 3.18 -21.83 -14.96
C LEU A 417 2.15 -20.76 -14.55
N ILE A 418 1.92 -19.74 -15.40
CA ILE A 418 1.06 -18.59 -15.11
C ILE A 418 -0.21 -18.65 -15.96
N ASN A 419 -1.35 -18.41 -15.32
CA ASN A 419 -2.62 -18.13 -15.97
C ASN A 419 -2.98 -16.65 -15.81
N GLU A 420 -2.96 -15.88 -16.90
CA GLU A 420 -3.33 -14.47 -16.91
C GLU A 420 -4.85 -14.28 -16.93
N ILE A 421 -5.40 -13.71 -15.85
CA ILE A 421 -6.79 -13.27 -15.78
C ILE A 421 -6.82 -11.77 -16.02
N ARG A 422 -7.33 -11.38 -17.19
CA ARG A 422 -7.72 -9.98 -17.42
C ARG A 422 -9.14 -9.79 -16.91
N PRO A 423 -9.43 -8.74 -16.12
CA PRO A 423 -10.81 -8.42 -15.80
C PRO A 423 -11.57 -8.28 -17.12
N ARG A 424 -12.60 -9.10 -17.31
CA ARG A 424 -13.64 -8.80 -18.29
C ARG A 424 -14.34 -7.55 -17.76
N ALA A 425 -13.84 -6.38 -18.14
CA ALA A 425 -14.61 -5.17 -18.03
C ALA A 425 -15.90 -5.40 -18.82
N GLN A 426 -16.96 -5.83 -18.14
CA GLN A 426 -18.32 -5.53 -18.56
C GLN A 426 -18.52 -4.04 -18.30
N THR A 427 -17.81 -3.22 -19.05
CA THR A 427 -18.30 -1.88 -19.29
C THR A 427 -19.58 -2.08 -20.08
N HIS A 428 -20.73 -1.90 -19.41
CA HIS A 428 -21.89 -1.34 -20.07
C HIS A 428 -21.49 0.08 -20.52
N ILE A 429 -20.61 0.18 -21.51
CA ILE A 429 -20.66 1.30 -22.40
C ILE A 429 -22.00 1.11 -23.10
N PRO A 430 -22.93 2.08 -23.08
CA PRO A 430 -24.07 2.05 -23.97
C PRO A 430 -23.54 2.27 -25.40
N TYR A 431 -22.86 1.26 -25.93
CA TYR A 431 -22.36 1.23 -27.29
C TYR A 431 -23.40 0.49 -28.12
N ASN A 432 -24.18 1.31 -28.82
CA ASN A 432 -25.09 0.85 -29.85
C ASN A 432 -24.26 0.01 -30.84
N ARG A 433 -24.50 -1.30 -30.84
CA ARG A 433 -23.68 -2.28 -31.55
C ARG A 433 -24.17 -2.40 -32.98
N LYS A 434 -23.93 -1.35 -33.77
CA LYS A 434 -23.83 -1.38 -35.24
C LYS A 434 -22.74 -0.37 -35.63
N ASP A 435 -21.90 -0.74 -36.59
CA ASP A 435 -21.01 0.17 -37.35
C ASP A 435 -19.53 0.34 -36.93
N PHE A 436 -18.94 -0.54 -36.10
CA PHE A 436 -17.49 -0.44 -35.79
C PHE A 436 -16.54 -0.86 -36.94
N LYS A 437 -17.05 -1.44 -38.04
CA LYS A 437 -16.23 -1.79 -39.21
C LYS A 437 -16.27 -0.76 -40.33
N GLU A 438 -17.32 0.06 -40.41
CA GLU A 438 -17.46 1.09 -41.45
C GLU A 438 -16.71 2.38 -41.07
N THR A 439 -16.78 2.81 -39.80
CA THR A 439 -16.11 4.06 -39.36
C THR A 439 -14.58 4.00 -39.44
N LYS A 440 -13.98 2.81 -39.34
CA LYS A 440 -12.51 2.64 -39.44
C LYS A 440 -11.98 2.86 -40.86
N LEU A 441 -12.78 2.53 -41.87
CA LEU A 441 -12.48 2.77 -43.29
C LEU A 441 -12.74 4.23 -43.67
N GLU A 442 -13.86 4.81 -43.22
CA GLU A 442 -14.20 6.21 -43.54
C GLU A 442 -13.20 7.23 -42.96
N PHE A 443 -12.68 7.00 -41.74
CA PHE A 443 -11.73 7.93 -41.12
C PHE A 443 -10.32 7.86 -41.76
N GLU A 444 -9.92 6.68 -42.21
CA GLU A 444 -8.65 6.48 -42.93
C GLU A 444 -8.71 7.10 -44.33
N ASP A 445 -9.86 7.05 -44.99
CA ASP A 445 -10.09 7.67 -46.31
C ASP A 445 -10.25 9.21 -46.26
N GLU A 446 -10.82 9.79 -45.18
CA GLU A 446 -10.98 11.26 -45.05
C GLU A 446 -9.72 11.99 -44.55
N ILE A 447 -8.99 11.40 -43.59
CA ILE A 447 -7.93 12.09 -42.84
C ILE A 447 -6.55 11.45 -43.07
N GLY A 448 -6.51 10.24 -43.63
CA GLY A 448 -5.28 9.55 -44.02
C GLY A 448 -4.45 9.02 -42.84
N ILE A 449 -4.84 9.22 -41.59
CA ILE A 449 -4.05 8.78 -40.42
C ILE A 449 -4.80 7.65 -39.71
N SER A 450 -4.11 6.53 -39.46
CA SER A 450 -4.69 5.37 -38.78
C SER A 450 -4.34 5.30 -37.29
N LEU A 451 -5.22 4.67 -36.53
CA LEU A 451 -5.00 4.34 -35.11
C LEU A 451 -3.76 3.45 -34.96
N GLY A 452 -2.83 3.84 -34.09
CA GLY A 452 -1.54 3.17 -33.89
C GLY A 452 -0.45 3.61 -34.86
N GLN A 453 -0.74 4.50 -35.81
CA GLN A 453 0.26 5.04 -36.73
C GLN A 453 1.23 5.98 -36.01
N ARG A 454 2.51 5.94 -36.42
CA ARG A 454 3.51 6.92 -35.99
C ARG A 454 3.40 8.20 -36.81
N VAL A 455 3.42 9.32 -36.11
CA VAL A 455 3.30 10.66 -36.68
C VAL A 455 4.34 11.59 -36.07
N MET A 456 4.79 12.57 -36.86
CA MET A 456 5.70 13.62 -36.45
C MET A 456 4.94 14.94 -36.33
N HIS A 457 5.09 15.63 -35.20
CA HIS A 457 4.56 16.97 -34.98
C HIS A 457 5.70 17.98 -34.78
N LYS A 458 5.65 19.12 -35.48
CA LYS A 458 6.72 20.13 -35.46
C LYS A 458 7.13 20.63 -34.08
N SER A 459 6.19 20.68 -33.12
CA SER A 459 6.46 21.15 -31.76
C SER A 459 6.63 20.05 -30.71
N PHE A 460 6.13 18.83 -30.98
CA PHE A 460 6.03 17.77 -29.96
C PHE A 460 6.84 16.51 -30.32
N GLY A 461 7.44 16.47 -31.52
CA GLY A 461 8.28 15.37 -31.97
C GLY A 461 7.46 14.18 -32.47
N GLU A 462 8.07 12.99 -32.42
CA GLU A 462 7.43 11.73 -32.79
C GLU A 462 6.40 11.31 -31.74
N GLY A 463 5.29 10.74 -32.21
CA GLY A 463 4.28 10.16 -31.35
C GLY A 463 3.42 9.11 -32.05
N VAL A 464 2.66 8.37 -31.25
CA VAL A 464 1.74 7.33 -31.71
C VAL A 464 0.31 7.79 -31.52
N VAL A 465 -0.52 7.64 -32.55
CA VAL A 465 -1.94 7.95 -32.50
C VAL A 465 -2.66 6.92 -31.63
N LEU A 466 -3.24 7.38 -30.52
CA LEU A 466 -3.95 6.54 -29.55
C LEU A 466 -5.45 6.51 -29.77
N ASN A 467 -6.03 7.66 -30.17
CA ASN A 467 -7.47 7.81 -30.33
C ASN A 467 -7.83 8.95 -31.29
N TYR A 468 -9.06 9.00 -31.76
CA TYR A 468 -9.64 10.16 -32.44
C TYR A 468 -11.10 10.38 -32.03
N GLU A 469 -11.57 11.61 -32.10
CA GLU A 469 -12.94 12.03 -31.82
C GLU A 469 -13.42 13.05 -32.86
N GLY A 470 -14.67 12.91 -33.32
CA GLY A 470 -15.28 13.79 -34.32
C GLY A 470 -15.04 13.35 -35.77
N SER A 471 -15.42 14.20 -36.74
CA SER A 471 -15.23 13.97 -38.18
C SER A 471 -14.87 15.29 -38.90
N GLY A 472 -14.23 15.21 -40.07
CA GLY A 472 -13.83 16.36 -40.87
C GLY A 472 -12.75 17.26 -40.23
N GLU A 473 -12.74 18.55 -40.60
CA GLU A 473 -11.71 19.53 -40.18
C GLU A 473 -11.67 19.80 -38.66
N ALA A 474 -12.78 19.54 -37.95
CA ALA A 474 -12.88 19.70 -36.50
C ALA A 474 -12.49 18.43 -35.71
N ALA A 475 -12.11 17.35 -36.39
CA ALA A 475 -11.70 16.10 -35.75
C ALA A 475 -10.50 16.33 -34.82
N ARG A 476 -10.52 15.68 -33.67
CA ARG A 476 -9.45 15.71 -32.67
C ARG A 476 -8.77 14.36 -32.64
N VAL A 477 -7.44 14.36 -32.59
CA VAL A 477 -6.63 13.15 -32.49
C VAL A 477 -5.81 13.21 -31.22
N GLN A 478 -5.82 12.12 -30.46
CA GLN A 478 -5.02 11.92 -29.27
C GLN A 478 -3.72 11.23 -29.67
N ILE A 479 -2.59 11.90 -29.45
CA ILE A 479 -1.26 11.39 -29.79
C ILE A 479 -0.43 11.34 -28.53
N ASN A 480 0.23 10.22 -28.31
CA ASN A 480 1.25 10.11 -27.27
C ASN A 480 2.62 10.39 -27.88
N PHE A 481 3.16 11.57 -27.57
CA PHE A 481 4.47 11.99 -28.03
C PHE A 481 5.56 11.44 -27.11
N ASP A 482 6.64 10.92 -27.70
CA ASP A 482 7.73 10.28 -26.97
C ASP A 482 8.39 11.23 -25.96
N GLN A 483 8.36 12.55 -26.21
CA GLN A 483 8.96 13.58 -25.35
C GLN A 483 7.93 14.46 -24.61
N ALA A 484 6.72 14.62 -25.15
CA ALA A 484 5.73 15.59 -24.64
C ALA A 484 4.51 14.93 -23.97
N GLY A 485 4.47 13.59 -23.92
CA GLY A 485 3.37 12.82 -23.37
C GLY A 485 2.11 12.93 -24.23
N THR A 486 0.96 12.57 -23.65
CA THR A 486 -0.30 12.50 -24.40
C THR A 486 -0.93 13.88 -24.58
N LYS A 487 -1.25 14.23 -25.83
CA LYS A 487 -1.90 15.50 -26.21
C LYS A 487 -3.05 15.26 -27.17
N TRP A 488 -4.09 16.08 -27.03
CA TRP A 488 -5.18 16.18 -27.99
C TRP A 488 -4.91 17.31 -28.96
N LEU A 489 -4.92 17.03 -30.26
CA LEU A 489 -4.71 18.00 -31.32
C LEU A 489 -5.92 18.03 -32.26
N VAL A 490 -6.35 19.22 -32.67
CA VAL A 490 -7.39 19.39 -33.70
C VAL A 490 -6.73 19.26 -35.07
N MET A 491 -7.24 18.38 -35.93
CA MET A 491 -6.61 18.01 -37.20
C MET A 491 -6.34 19.19 -38.13
N ALA A 492 -7.25 20.16 -38.23
CA ALA A 492 -7.04 21.37 -39.05
C ALA A 492 -5.79 22.19 -38.66
N TYR A 493 -5.30 22.04 -37.42
CA TYR A 493 -4.16 22.80 -36.90
C TYR A 493 -2.97 21.92 -36.54
N ALA A 494 -3.13 20.59 -36.54
CA ALA A 494 -2.14 19.65 -36.04
C ALA A 494 -0.92 19.50 -36.98
N ASN A 495 -1.07 19.75 -38.30
CA ASN A 495 0.05 19.67 -39.28
C ASN A 495 0.96 18.43 -39.06
N LEU A 496 0.35 17.25 -38.97
CA LEU A 496 1.03 16.00 -38.68
C LEU A 496 1.64 15.40 -39.95
N GLU A 497 2.91 15.01 -39.89
CA GLU A 497 3.58 14.26 -40.95
C GLU A 497 3.59 12.76 -40.59
N LYS A 498 3.29 11.88 -41.56
CA LYS A 498 3.30 10.43 -41.34
C LYS A 498 4.74 9.91 -41.39
N LEU A 499 5.06 8.95 -40.51
CA LEU A 499 6.36 8.26 -40.49
C LEU A 499 6.24 6.82 -40.98
#